data_AF-A0A3B1DMX4-F1
#
_entry.id   AF-A0A3B1DMX4-F1
#
_cell.length_a   1.000
_cell.length_b   1.000
_cell.length_c   1.000
_cell.angle_alpha   90.00
_cell.angle_beta   90.00
_cell.angle_gamma   90.00
#
_symmetry.space_group_name_H-M   'P 1'
#
loop_
_entity.id
_entity.type
_entity.pdbx_description
1 polymer ?
#
loop_
_entity_poly.entity_id
_entity_poly.type
_entity_poly.pdbx_seq_one_letter_code
_entity_poly.pdbx_strand_id
1 'polypeptide(L)' 'MSEEICPKCGTENVTKAAWCEKCLHMFSEYGANKVLFCPECKHENAYKDEYCEVCHEPLKPGQWE' A
#
# COMPACT_ATOMS: atom_id res chain seq x y z
N MET A 1 9.48 -2.64 -20.45
CA MET A 1 9.06 -2.44 -19.05
C MET A 1 8.18 -3.63 -18.72
N SER A 2 8.39 -4.28 -17.59
CA SER A 2 7.54 -5.40 -17.20
C SER A 2 6.21 -4.82 -16.68
N GLU A 3 5.08 -5.34 -17.11
CA GLU A 3 3.76 -4.85 -16.69
C GLU A 3 3.13 -5.89 -15.76
N GLU A 4 2.60 -5.46 -14.62
CA GLU A 4 1.91 -6.32 -13.66
C GLU A 4 0.41 -6.14 -13.82
N ILE A 5 -0.27 -7.20 -14.24
CA ILE A 5 -1.72 -7.19 -14.39
C ILE A 5 -2.34 -7.44 -13.01
N CYS A 6 -3.21 -6.53 -12.59
CA CYS A 6 -3.91 -6.67 -11.32
C CYS A 6 -4.78 -7.94 -11.31
N PRO A 7 -4.56 -8.89 -10.38
CA PRO A 7 -5.36 -10.11 -10.31
C PRO A 7 -6.81 -9.87 -9.88
N LYS A 8 -7.10 -8.68 -9.32
CA LYS A 8 -8.45 -8.31 -8.85
C LYS A 8 -9.29 -7.63 -9.93
N CYS A 9 -8.71 -6.74 -10.74
CA CYS A 9 -9.48 -5.92 -11.69
C CYS A 9 -8.96 -5.94 -13.13
N GLY A 10 -7.88 -6.67 -13.41
CA GLY A 10 -7.32 -6.81 -14.76
C GLY A 10 -6.61 -5.57 -15.31
N THR A 11 -6.43 -4.52 -14.49
CA THR A 11 -5.70 -3.31 -14.91
C THR A 11 -4.21 -3.60 -15.03
N GLU A 12 -3.59 -3.14 -16.11
CA GLU A 12 -2.14 -3.16 -16.28
C GLU A 12 -1.50 -2.08 -15.40
N ASN A 13 -0.52 -2.46 -14.59
CA ASN A 13 0.21 -1.55 -13.71
C ASN A 13 1.71 -1.66 -14.00
N VAL A 14 2.46 -0.66 -13.58
CA VAL A 14 3.92 -0.73 -13.58
C VAL A 14 4.35 -1.81 -12.58
N THR A 15 5.25 -2.74 -12.95
CA THR A 15 5.75 -3.85 -12.07
C THR A 15 6.39 -3.42 -10.75
N LYS A 16 6.53 -2.12 -10.50
CA LYS A 16 7.04 -1.57 -9.23
C LYS A 16 5.97 -0.85 -8.43
N ALA A 17 4.71 -0.88 -8.86
CA ALA A 17 3.62 -0.28 -8.12
C ALA A 17 3.34 -1.12 -6.87
N ALA A 18 3.16 -0.46 -5.73
CA ALA A 18 2.78 -1.15 -4.49
C ALA A 18 1.32 -1.62 -4.53
N TRP A 19 0.48 -0.91 -5.27
CA TRP A 19 -0.95 -1.16 -5.39
C TRP A 19 -1.41 -0.93 -6.81
N CYS A 20 -2.55 -1.51 -7.15
CA CYS A 20 -3.23 -1.25 -8.40
C CYS A 20 -3.74 0.19 -8.45
N GLU A 21 -3.41 0.92 -9.51
CA GLU A 21 -3.83 2.32 -9.71
C GLU A 21 -5.36 2.50 -9.76
N LYS A 22 -6.10 1.45 -10.15
CA LYS A 22 -7.55 1.51 -10.36
C LYS A 22 -8.35 1.04 -9.15
N CYS A 23 -7.95 -0.08 -8.54
CA CYS A 23 -8.75 -0.73 -7.49
C CYS A 23 -8.05 -0.79 -6.13
N LEU A 24 -6.84 -0.23 -6.04
CA LEU A 24 -6.02 -0.16 -4.84
C LEU A 24 -5.69 -1.53 -4.22
N HIS A 25 -5.84 -2.62 -5.00
CA HIS A 25 -5.39 -3.94 -4.58
C HIS A 25 -3.87 -3.93 -4.40
N MET A 26 -3.39 -4.36 -3.23
CA MET A 26 -1.98 -4.42 -2.92
C MET A 26 -1.30 -5.58 -3.66
N PHE A 27 -0.16 -5.31 -4.28
CA PHE A 27 0.70 -6.32 -4.86
C PHE A 27 1.59 -6.93 -3.77
N SER A 28 1.47 -8.25 -3.58
CA SER A 28 1.98 -9.00 -2.43
C SER A 28 3.46 -8.80 -2.13
N GLU A 29 4.29 -8.58 -3.15
CA GLU A 29 5.75 -8.57 -3.02
C GLU A 29 6.33 -7.21 -2.61
N TYR A 30 5.62 -6.10 -2.79
CA TYR A 30 6.20 -4.77 -2.60
C TYR A 30 6.28 -4.33 -1.13
N GLY A 31 5.34 -4.80 -0.30
CA GLY A 31 5.14 -4.35 1.07
C GLY A 31 5.75 -5.25 2.16
N ALA A 32 6.35 -6.38 1.80
CA ALA A 32 6.76 -7.39 2.79
C ALA A 32 7.84 -6.91 3.76
N ASN A 33 8.66 -5.93 3.38
CA ASN A 33 9.76 -5.40 4.18
C ASN A 33 9.64 -3.88 4.43
N LYS A 34 8.45 -3.30 4.29
CA LYS A 34 8.22 -1.86 4.48
C LYS A 34 7.39 -1.62 5.74
N VAL A 35 7.47 -0.41 6.27
CA VAL A 35 6.64 0.07 7.39
C VAL A 35 5.95 1.38 6.99
N LEU A 36 4.83 1.69 7.63
CA LEU A 36 4.08 2.93 7.45
C LEU A 36 4.14 3.76 8.72
N PHE A 37 4.46 5.04 8.59
CA PHE A 37 4.32 5.97 9.72
C PHE A 37 2.96 6.66 9.62
N CYS A 38 2.17 6.58 10.68
CA CYS A 38 0.90 7.29 10.75
C CYS A 38 1.13 8.81 10.63
N PRO A 39 0.44 9.54 9.75
CA PRO A 39 0.65 10.98 9.60
C PRO A 39 0.19 11.79 10.83
N GLU A 40 -0.78 11.27 11.59
CA GLU A 40 -1.38 11.97 12.73
C GLU A 40 -0.56 11.78 14.01
N CYS A 41 -0.16 10.54 14.31
CA CYS A 41 0.53 10.22 15.58
C CYS A 41 1.99 9.77 15.40
N LYS A 42 2.46 9.60 14.16
CA LYS A 42 3.83 9.13 13.81
C LYS A 42 4.19 7.74 14.31
N HIS A 43 3.21 6.97 14.76
CA HIS A 43 3.39 5.57 15.12
C HIS A 43 3.79 4.73 13.90
N GLU A 44 4.67 3.76 14.10
CA GLU A 44 5.08 2.80 13.08
C GLU A 44 4.03 1.68 12.99
N ASN A 45 3.52 1.41 11.80
CA ASN A 45 2.51 0.40 11.52
C ASN A 45 3.01 -0.54 10.43
N ALA A 46 2.42 -1.73 10.32
CA ALA A 46 2.75 -2.62 9.23
C ALA A 46 2.30 -2.02 7.90
N TYR A 47 3.04 -2.31 6.82
CA TYR A 47 2.71 -1.80 5.49
C TYR A 47 1.32 -2.17 4.97
N LYS A 48 0.76 -3.23 5.55
CA LYS A 48 -0.52 -3.81 5.15
C LYS A 48 -1.68 -3.31 6.01
N ASP A 49 -1.42 -2.49 7.03
CA ASP A 49 -2.46 -2.01 7.92
C ASP A 49 -3.30 -0.92 7.22
N GLU A 50 -4.61 -1.03 7.34
CA GLU A 50 -5.57 -0.05 6.81
C GLU A 50 -5.81 1.10 7.79
N TYR A 51 -5.50 0.91 9.07
CA TYR A 51 -5.72 1.86 10.15
C TYR A 51 -4.54 1.84 11.13
N CYS A 52 -4.24 2.98 11.74
CA CYS A 52 -3.20 3.03 12.76
C CYS A 52 -3.64 2.29 14.02
N GLU A 53 -2.78 1.42 14.56
CA GLU A 53 -3.10 0.65 15.77
C GLU A 53 -3.21 1.51 17.05
N VAL A 54 -2.69 2.74 17.02
CA VAL A 54 -2.69 3.65 18.18
C VAL A 54 -3.83 4.65 18.12
N CYS A 55 -3.96 5.41 17.03
CA CYS A 55 -4.97 6.47 16.92
C CYS A 55 -6.20 6.07 16.09
N HIS A 56 -6.19 4.89 15.46
CA HIS A 56 -7.27 4.38 14.59
C HIS A 56 -7.58 5.23 13.35
N GLU A 57 -6.75 6.23 13.05
CA GLU A 57 -6.87 7.02 11.83
C GLU A 57 -6.51 6.18 10.61
N PRO A 58 -7.16 6.42 9.45
CA PRO A 58 -6.94 5.64 8.25
C PRO A 58 -5.52 5.83 7.71
N LEU A 59 -4.83 4.71 7.52
CA LEU A 59 -3.53 4.68 6.84
C LEU A 59 -3.81 4.60 5.35
N LYS A 60 -3.45 5.64 4.61
CA LYS A 60 -3.61 5.63 3.16
C LYS A 60 -2.42 4.90 2.53
N PRO A 61 -2.67 4.02 1.56
CA PRO A 61 -1.63 3.58 0.65
C PRO A 61 -1.00 4.84 0.01
N GLY A 62 0.30 5.07 0.26
CA GLY A 62 1.06 6.18 -0.33
C GLY A 62 1.33 7.36 0.58
N GLN A 63 1.04 7.23 1.86
CA GLN A 63 1.39 8.23 2.89
C GLN A 63 2.89 8.44 3.13
N TRP A 64 3.78 7.87 2.30
CA TRP A 64 5.24 7.95 2.48
C TRP A 64 6.01 8.10 1.16
N GLU A 65 5.36 8.58 0.10
CA GLU A 65 6.04 9.16 -1.08
C GLU A 65 6.00 10.70 -1.03
#